data_AF-A0A957Q322-F1
#
_entry.id   AF-A0A957Q322-F1
#
_cell.length_a   1.000
_cell.length_b   1.000
_cell.length_c   1.000
_cell.angle_alpha   90.00
_cell.angle_beta   90.00
_cell.angle_gamma   90.00
#
_symmetry.space_group_name_H-M   'P 1'
#
loop_
_entity.id
_entity.type
_entity.pdbx_description
1 polymer ?
#
loop_
_entity_poly.entity_id
_entity_poly.type
_entity_poly.pdbx_seq_one_letter_code
_entity_poly.pdbx_strand_id
1 'polypeptide(L)'
;MSSTISTHCDKQENRPNDKQIGKPLFRRAGLAVALIAAPLILFIAVLIAVQSQAAASSHREAPLISKDAFADNTDTYVFISPENQDNVVLVGSWIPFEGPEGGPNYFEWDENVHYSLFVDNNGDAQADITYTLSSRVEVGNPLTFLYNTGPIDALTSANWNRKQFITVTETTANGTTVLVGNKPTAPVNIGEKSTPNYASLFAEAIYDGADGVPGGIKVFAGQTDDPFWVDLQVFDLLTLRGQNPPIGYEDYNVPVDSVSAFNVHSLVIEVPIDRLTANNDPVLGVWAAAARKSSRVLNGLGGVISGDGLETQSGNYVQVSRLGMPLVNEVVIPLALKDAFNTLKPAQDLTIYTDPTFGPVLQTSVEDPEIGRLLCGLYGVPLPADSDNDCSTEVTVGTPRSGRG
;
A
#
# COMPACT_ATOMS: atom_id res chain seq x y z
N MET A 1 -28.58 87.65 -54.16
CA MET A 1 -28.51 86.31 -54.77
C MET A 1 -27.02 86.06 -55.01
N SER A 2 -26.21 85.63 -54.03
CA SER A 2 -26.33 84.47 -53.10
C SER A 2 -26.19 83.13 -53.85
N SER A 3 -25.46 82.09 -53.42
CA SER A 3 -24.49 81.89 -52.31
C SER A 3 -23.99 80.43 -52.30
N THR A 4 -22.81 79.99 -51.82
CA THR A 4 -21.53 80.65 -51.43
C THR A 4 -20.43 79.56 -51.23
N ILE A 5 -19.18 79.84 -51.64
CA ILE A 5 -17.85 79.45 -51.09
C ILE A 5 -17.85 78.31 -50.03
N SER A 6 -17.32 77.11 -50.28
CA SER A 6 -15.89 76.68 -50.29
C SER A 6 -15.17 76.71 -48.92
N THR A 7 -14.39 75.67 -48.61
CA THR A 7 -13.07 75.83 -47.96
C THR A 7 -12.23 74.54 -48.09
N HIS A 8 -10.92 74.71 -48.33
CA HIS A 8 -9.95 73.63 -48.50
C HIS A 8 -8.59 74.12 -47.98
N CYS A 9 -7.77 73.20 -47.46
CA CYS A 9 -6.32 73.32 -47.16
C CYS A 9 -5.78 74.25 -46.04
N ASP A 10 -4.73 73.69 -45.43
CA ASP A 10 -3.51 74.24 -44.83
C ASP A 10 -3.55 75.21 -43.64
N LYS A 11 -2.92 74.74 -42.54
CA LYS A 11 -1.90 75.47 -41.77
C LYS A 11 -0.84 74.51 -41.20
N GLN A 12 0.43 74.88 -41.31
CA GLN A 12 1.56 74.25 -40.61
C GLN A 12 1.69 74.83 -39.19
N GLU A 13 2.17 74.05 -38.20
CA GLU A 13 3.32 74.41 -37.35
C GLU A 13 3.78 73.30 -36.35
N ASN A 14 5.10 73.05 -36.35
CA ASN A 14 6.02 72.74 -35.21
C ASN A 14 5.97 71.44 -34.32
N ARG A 15 7.03 70.60 -34.53
CA ARG A 15 7.89 69.86 -33.54
C ARG A 15 7.34 68.61 -32.78
N PRO A 16 8.20 67.73 -32.19
CA PRO A 16 9.67 67.56 -32.28
C PRO A 16 10.14 66.13 -32.70
N ASN A 17 11.46 65.89 -32.70
CA ASN A 17 12.11 64.58 -32.90
C ASN A 17 11.68 63.52 -31.85
N ASP A 18 11.57 62.24 -32.24
CA ASP A 18 12.31 61.18 -31.51
C ASP A 18 12.62 59.88 -32.29
N LYS A 19 13.81 59.34 -31.98
CA LYS A 19 14.44 58.00 -32.14
C LYS A 19 13.91 56.92 -33.11
N GLN A 20 14.88 56.24 -33.75
CA GLN A 20 14.71 54.92 -34.38
C GLN A 20 14.27 53.86 -33.36
N ILE A 21 13.25 53.07 -33.70
CA ILE A 21 12.81 51.92 -32.90
C ILE A 21 13.57 50.66 -33.36
N GLY A 22 14.34 50.07 -32.45
CA GLY A 22 15.06 48.81 -32.68
C GLY A 22 14.13 47.59 -32.78
N LYS A 23 14.54 46.57 -33.55
CA LYS A 23 13.81 45.30 -33.68
C LYS A 23 13.78 44.56 -32.33
N PRO A 24 12.67 43.90 -31.95
CA PRO A 24 12.49 43.38 -30.60
C PRO A 24 13.38 42.16 -30.28
N LEU A 25 14.09 42.23 -29.14
CA LEU A 25 14.90 41.14 -28.57
C LEU A 25 14.08 39.87 -28.21
N PHE A 26 12.77 40.00 -28.06
CA PHE A 26 11.88 39.00 -27.47
C PHE A 26 11.82 37.64 -28.20
N ARG A 27 12.15 37.59 -29.50
CA ARG A 27 12.15 36.31 -30.25
C ARG A 27 13.28 35.34 -29.87
N ARG A 28 14.36 35.81 -29.23
CA ARG A 28 15.48 34.95 -28.80
C ARG A 28 15.33 34.41 -27.39
N ALA A 29 14.65 35.12 -26.49
CA ALA A 29 14.40 34.67 -25.13
C ALA A 29 13.45 33.46 -25.07
N GLY A 30 12.35 33.48 -25.84
CA GLY A 30 11.38 32.38 -25.86
C GLY A 30 11.96 31.04 -26.33
N LEU A 31 12.92 31.05 -27.26
CA LEU A 31 13.57 29.84 -27.74
C LEU A 31 14.49 29.21 -26.67
N ALA A 32 15.20 30.05 -25.90
CA ALA A 32 16.09 29.58 -24.84
C ALA A 32 15.32 28.97 -23.65
N VAL A 33 14.17 29.56 -23.28
CA VAL A 33 13.29 29.00 -22.24
C VAL A 33 12.69 27.66 -22.69
N ALA A 34 12.25 27.54 -23.94
CA ALA A 34 11.72 26.29 -24.48
C ALA A 34 12.76 25.15 -24.51
N LEU A 35 14.02 25.45 -24.82
CA LEU A 35 15.12 24.48 -24.86
C LEU A 35 15.55 23.94 -23.49
N ILE A 36 15.18 24.63 -22.39
CA ILE A 36 15.47 24.19 -21.01
C ILE A 36 14.23 23.57 -20.36
N ALA A 37 13.05 24.15 -20.60
CA ALA A 37 11.80 23.64 -20.05
C ALA A 37 11.40 22.27 -20.65
N ALA A 38 11.61 22.06 -21.96
CA ALA A 38 11.26 20.78 -22.60
C ALA A 38 12.00 19.55 -22.01
N PRO A 39 13.35 19.54 -21.88
CA PRO A 39 14.04 18.41 -21.24
C PRO A 39 13.74 18.30 -19.75
N LEU A 40 13.47 19.40 -19.03
CA LEU A 40 13.08 19.34 -17.61
C LEU A 40 11.69 18.72 -17.43
N ILE A 41 10.71 19.11 -18.25
CA ILE A 41 9.37 18.51 -18.25
C ILE A 41 9.44 17.04 -18.67
N LEU A 42 10.28 16.70 -19.66
CA LEU A 42 10.49 15.30 -20.06
C LEU A 42 11.17 14.49 -18.95
N PHE A 43 12.12 15.06 -18.22
CA PHE A 43 12.80 14.41 -17.08
C PHE A 43 11.85 14.20 -15.90
N ILE A 44 10.99 15.19 -15.59
CA ILE A 44 9.92 15.04 -14.60
C ILE A 44 8.89 13.99 -15.05
N ALA A 45 8.49 13.99 -16.32
CA ALA A 45 7.58 12.98 -16.86
C ALA A 45 8.18 11.56 -16.84
N VAL A 46 9.50 11.41 -17.04
CA VAL A 46 10.21 10.14 -16.89
C VAL A 46 10.32 9.73 -15.42
N LEU A 47 10.57 10.66 -14.48
CA LEU A 47 10.55 10.37 -13.05
C LEU A 47 9.17 9.92 -12.55
N ILE A 48 8.08 10.49 -13.09
CA ILE A 48 6.71 10.03 -12.82
C ILE A 48 6.44 8.67 -13.49
N ALA A 49 6.92 8.45 -14.73
CA ALA A 49 6.74 7.19 -15.45
C ALA A 49 7.64 6.03 -14.98
N VAL A 50 8.62 6.29 -14.10
CA VAL A 50 9.44 5.29 -13.40
C VAL A 50 8.90 5.06 -11.97
N GLN A 51 7.66 5.47 -11.68
CA GLN A 51 6.85 4.74 -10.72
C GLN A 51 6.73 3.30 -11.22
N SER A 52 7.50 2.40 -10.60
CA SER A 52 7.22 0.97 -10.64
C SER A 52 5.76 0.81 -10.24
N GLN A 53 4.91 0.37 -11.16
CA GLN A 53 3.57 -0.10 -10.80
C GLN A 53 3.79 -1.15 -9.72
N ALA A 54 3.30 -0.84 -8.51
CA ALA A 54 3.33 -1.73 -7.39
C ALA A 54 2.71 -3.05 -7.88
N ALA A 55 3.37 -4.17 -7.64
CA ALA A 55 3.02 -5.45 -8.28
C ALA A 55 2.49 -6.45 -7.25
N ALA A 56 1.55 -6.01 -6.41
CA ALA A 56 1.06 -6.76 -5.26
C ALA A 56 -0.39 -6.44 -4.90
N SER A 57 -1.22 -7.46 -4.70
CA SER A 57 -2.40 -7.41 -3.80
C SER A 57 -2.78 -8.83 -3.43
N SER A 58 -2.64 -9.12 -2.14
CA SER A 58 -3.48 -10.08 -1.44
C SER A 58 -4.71 -9.32 -0.99
N HIS A 59 -5.91 -9.83 -1.19
CA HIS A 59 -7.11 -9.32 -0.53
C HIS A 59 -7.95 -10.54 -0.19
N ARG A 60 -8.10 -10.86 1.10
CA ARG A 60 -8.95 -11.97 1.55
C ARG A 60 -8.45 -13.34 1.05
N GLU A 61 -7.13 -13.50 1.05
CA GLU A 61 -6.34 -14.61 0.48
C GLU A 61 -6.70 -15.99 1.04
N ALA A 62 -7.27 -16.07 2.25
CA ALA A 62 -7.63 -17.33 2.90
C ALA A 62 -9.07 -17.37 3.47
N PRO A 63 -9.70 -18.56 3.61
CA PRO A 63 -11.07 -18.68 4.12
C PRO A 63 -11.36 -18.14 5.53
N LEU A 64 -10.36 -18.05 6.41
CA LEU A 64 -10.50 -17.43 7.74
C LEU A 64 -10.28 -15.92 7.69
N ILE A 65 -9.21 -15.46 7.03
CA ILE A 65 -8.87 -14.04 6.99
C ILE A 65 -9.87 -13.20 6.17
N SER A 66 -10.50 -13.82 5.17
CA SER A 66 -11.64 -13.24 4.42
C SER A 66 -12.87 -12.86 5.28
N LYS A 67 -12.87 -13.21 6.57
CA LYS A 67 -13.89 -12.89 7.58
C LYS A 67 -13.36 -11.98 8.70
N ASP A 68 -12.12 -11.51 8.59
CA ASP A 68 -11.40 -10.73 9.59
C ASP A 68 -10.56 -9.63 8.90
N ALA A 69 -11.25 -8.75 8.17
CA ALA A 69 -10.63 -7.68 7.36
C ALA A 69 -9.64 -6.81 8.15
N PHE A 70 -9.86 -6.60 9.45
CA PHE A 70 -8.96 -5.81 10.29
C PHE A 70 -7.58 -6.45 10.52
N ALA A 71 -7.38 -7.73 10.18
CA ALA A 71 -6.08 -8.41 10.21
C ALA A 71 -5.62 -8.88 8.81
N ASP A 72 -6.42 -8.64 7.77
CA ASP A 72 -6.16 -9.03 6.38
C ASP A 72 -5.00 -8.20 5.82
N ASN A 73 -3.88 -8.85 5.54
CA ASN A 73 -2.67 -8.22 5.02
C ASN A 73 -2.84 -8.04 3.51
N THR A 74 -2.96 -6.79 3.08
CA THR A 74 -3.12 -6.53 1.65
C THR A 74 -1.79 -6.68 0.93
N ASP A 75 -0.75 -5.99 1.42
CA ASP A 75 0.48 -5.80 0.67
C ASP A 75 1.76 -5.68 1.48
N THR A 76 2.88 -5.81 0.78
CA THR A 76 4.22 -5.51 1.27
C THR A 76 5.06 -4.90 0.15
N TYR A 77 5.66 -3.74 0.40
CA TYR A 77 6.51 -3.04 -0.56
C TYR A 77 7.86 -2.69 0.06
N VAL A 78 8.91 -2.80 -0.75
CA VAL A 78 10.28 -2.41 -0.39
C VAL A 78 10.91 -1.70 -1.57
N PHE A 79 11.39 -0.47 -1.35
CA PHE A 79 12.06 0.32 -2.39
C PHE A 79 13.03 1.32 -1.79
N ILE A 80 14.02 1.76 -2.57
CA ILE A 80 14.92 2.85 -2.18
C ILE A 80 14.13 4.16 -2.18
N SER A 81 14.23 4.96 -1.12
CA SER A 81 13.46 6.20 -0.97
C SER A 81 13.77 7.17 -2.12
N PRO A 82 12.74 7.66 -2.85
CA PRO A 82 12.94 8.61 -3.95
C PRO A 82 13.37 9.99 -3.45
N GLU A 83 13.15 10.29 -2.16
CA GLU A 83 13.60 11.53 -1.52
C GLU A 83 15.04 11.43 -0.98
N ASN A 84 15.45 10.25 -0.52
CA ASN A 84 16.78 10.00 0.02
C ASN A 84 17.31 8.61 -0.39
N GLN A 85 18.25 8.55 -1.33
CA GLN A 85 18.77 7.28 -1.85
C GLN A 85 19.64 6.49 -0.84
N ASP A 86 20.00 7.08 0.31
CA ASP A 86 20.65 6.37 1.41
C ASP A 86 19.64 5.65 2.35
N ASN A 87 18.34 5.78 2.09
CA ASN A 87 17.24 5.16 2.84
C ASN A 87 16.48 4.11 2.01
N VAL A 88 15.95 3.10 2.70
CA VAL A 88 14.91 2.18 2.20
C VAL A 88 13.56 2.57 2.82
N VAL A 89 12.50 2.46 2.02
CA VAL A 89 11.12 2.50 2.50
C VAL A 89 10.60 1.07 2.59
N LEU A 90 10.13 0.70 3.77
CA LEU A 90 9.38 -0.52 4.04
C LEU A 90 7.91 -0.14 4.20
N VAL A 91 7.02 -0.84 3.49
CA VAL A 91 5.56 -0.65 3.60
C VAL A 91 4.90 -2.00 3.85
N GLY A 92 3.98 -2.04 4.80
CA GLY A 92 2.98 -3.10 4.91
C GLY A 92 1.60 -2.46 4.88
N SER A 93 0.66 -3.08 4.18
CA SER A 93 -0.72 -2.58 4.07
C SER A 93 -1.69 -3.66 4.53
N TRP A 94 -2.77 -3.24 5.18
CA TRP A 94 -3.82 -4.08 5.75
C TRP A 94 -5.18 -3.42 5.57
N ILE A 95 -6.25 -4.16 5.90
CA ILE A 95 -7.63 -3.64 5.91
C ILE A 95 -8.08 -3.29 4.48
N PRO A 96 -8.46 -4.30 3.67
CA PRO A 96 -8.82 -4.10 2.26
C PRO A 96 -10.16 -3.38 2.07
N PHE A 97 -10.32 -2.79 0.88
CA PHE A 97 -11.59 -2.25 0.37
C PHE A 97 -12.22 -1.12 1.22
N GLU A 98 -11.42 -0.17 1.70
CA GLU A 98 -11.94 0.91 2.55
C GLU A 98 -12.68 2.01 1.77
N GLY A 99 -13.99 1.83 1.61
CA GLY A 99 -14.87 2.80 0.96
C GLY A 99 -15.11 4.06 1.81
N PRO A 100 -15.02 5.28 1.23
CA PRO A 100 -15.12 6.54 1.98
C PRO A 100 -16.51 6.78 2.60
N GLU A 101 -17.58 6.22 2.03
CA GLU A 101 -18.93 6.28 2.58
C GLU A 101 -19.23 5.29 3.73
N GLY A 102 -18.24 4.52 4.21
CA GLY A 102 -18.41 3.44 5.19
C GLY A 102 -18.92 3.81 6.60
N GLY A 103 -19.31 5.08 6.84
CA GLY A 103 -19.78 5.57 8.14
C GLY A 103 -21.10 4.95 8.63
N PRO A 104 -21.50 5.21 9.90
CA PRO A 104 -20.98 6.23 10.81
C PRO A 104 -19.75 5.81 11.63
N ASN A 105 -19.32 4.55 11.55
CA ASN A 105 -18.05 4.08 12.09
C ASN A 105 -17.13 3.78 10.91
N TYR A 106 -15.96 4.40 10.86
CA TYR A 106 -15.03 4.29 9.75
C TYR A 106 -13.91 3.30 10.06
N PHE A 107 -13.12 2.96 9.05
CA PHE A 107 -11.94 2.10 9.17
C PHE A 107 -10.87 2.73 10.09
N GLU A 108 -10.19 1.87 10.84
CA GLU A 108 -9.20 2.23 11.86
C GLU A 108 -8.32 0.99 12.19
N TRP A 109 -7.08 1.18 12.65
CA TRP A 109 -6.26 0.07 13.17
C TRP A 109 -6.93 -0.62 14.39
N ASP A 110 -7.18 -1.93 14.35
CA ASP A 110 -7.82 -2.66 15.47
C ASP A 110 -6.86 -2.76 16.66
N GLU A 111 -7.31 -2.27 17.83
CA GLU A 111 -6.56 -2.24 19.10
C GLU A 111 -6.07 -3.63 19.57
N ASN A 112 -6.64 -4.70 19.02
CA ASN A 112 -6.33 -6.09 19.35
C ASN A 112 -5.44 -6.80 18.30
N VAL A 113 -5.05 -6.11 17.23
CA VAL A 113 -4.12 -6.61 16.22
C VAL A 113 -2.75 -5.99 16.41
N HIS A 114 -1.71 -6.81 16.32
CA HIS A 114 -0.35 -6.35 16.09
C HIS A 114 -0.06 -6.47 14.60
N TYR A 115 0.20 -5.34 13.96
CA TYR A 115 0.63 -5.25 12.57
C TYR A 115 2.15 -5.16 12.57
N SER A 116 2.85 -5.94 11.76
CA SER A 116 4.31 -5.98 11.80
C SER A 116 4.96 -6.13 10.44
N LEU A 117 6.08 -5.41 10.27
CA LEU A 117 7.05 -5.58 9.19
C LEU A 117 8.28 -6.28 9.76
N PHE A 118 8.78 -7.26 9.03
CA PHE A 118 9.93 -8.08 9.42
C PHE A 118 11.04 -7.95 8.39
N VAL A 119 12.29 -7.93 8.84
CA VAL A 119 13.48 -7.93 7.99
C VAL A 119 14.42 -9.05 8.46
N ASP A 120 14.69 -9.98 7.56
CA ASP A 120 15.85 -10.88 7.57
C ASP A 120 16.99 -10.17 6.83
N ASN A 121 18.16 -10.04 7.46
CA ASN A 121 19.36 -9.45 6.83
C ASN A 121 20.56 -10.40 6.81
N ASN A 122 20.33 -11.69 7.03
CA ASN A 122 21.36 -12.72 7.10
C ASN A 122 21.09 -13.96 6.21
N GLY A 123 19.85 -14.12 5.73
CA GLY A 123 19.42 -15.16 4.80
C GLY A 123 18.99 -16.48 5.43
N ASP A 124 18.65 -16.50 6.72
CA ASP A 124 18.16 -17.69 7.44
C ASP A 124 16.62 -17.78 7.54
N ALA A 125 15.90 -16.84 6.92
CA ALA A 125 14.45 -16.69 6.95
C ALA A 125 13.85 -16.41 8.34
N GLN A 126 14.68 -15.94 9.30
CA GLN A 126 14.26 -15.39 10.59
C GLN A 126 14.41 -13.87 10.59
N ALA A 127 13.56 -13.18 11.36
CA ALA A 127 13.60 -11.72 11.43
C ALA A 127 14.70 -11.26 12.41
N ASP A 128 15.71 -10.56 11.89
CA ASP A 128 16.71 -9.83 12.67
C ASP A 128 16.16 -8.51 13.23
N ILE A 129 15.27 -7.88 12.46
CA ILE A 129 14.60 -6.62 12.80
C ILE A 129 13.09 -6.82 12.62
N THR A 130 12.31 -6.38 13.62
CA THR A 130 10.85 -6.35 13.55
C THR A 130 10.34 -4.97 13.91
N TYR A 131 9.54 -4.39 13.03
CA TYR A 131 8.77 -3.18 13.33
C TYR A 131 7.34 -3.57 13.64
N THR A 132 6.83 -3.26 14.84
CA THR A 132 5.47 -3.60 15.25
C THR A 132 4.67 -2.33 15.56
N LEU A 133 3.53 -2.19 14.90
CA LEU A 133 2.49 -1.22 15.24
C LEU A 133 1.46 -1.86 16.18
N SER A 134 1.10 -1.10 17.21
CA SER A 134 -0.12 -1.27 18.00
C SER A 134 -0.89 0.04 18.03
N SER A 135 -2.22 -0.04 18.16
CA SER A 135 -3.10 1.12 18.22
C SER A 135 -3.84 1.22 19.55
N ARG A 136 -4.42 2.40 19.80
CA ARG A 136 -5.53 2.58 20.74
C ARG A 136 -6.52 3.61 20.21
N VAL A 137 -7.76 3.57 20.67
CA VAL A 137 -8.79 4.57 20.37
C VAL A 137 -9.16 5.37 21.62
N GLU A 138 -9.43 6.66 21.43
CA GLU A 138 -9.92 7.57 22.46
C GLU A 138 -11.23 8.19 21.99
N VAL A 139 -12.31 7.96 22.75
CA VAL A 139 -13.64 8.49 22.46
C VAL A 139 -13.92 9.67 23.39
N GLY A 140 -13.96 10.89 22.85
CA GLY A 140 -14.14 12.12 23.63
C GLY A 140 -15.56 12.28 24.21
N ASN A 141 -16.58 12.01 23.39
CA ASN A 141 -17.99 12.03 23.75
C ASN A 141 -18.64 10.69 23.34
N PRO A 142 -18.80 9.74 24.28
CA PRO A 142 -19.45 8.45 24.02
C PRO A 142 -20.99 8.54 23.92
N LEU A 143 -21.59 9.73 24.12
CA LEU A 143 -23.04 9.95 24.05
C LEU A 143 -23.52 10.40 22.66
N THR A 144 -22.65 10.37 21.64
CA THR A 144 -23.00 10.64 20.25
C THR A 144 -22.49 9.53 19.33
N PHE A 145 -23.21 9.28 18.23
CA PHE A 145 -22.78 8.38 17.16
C PHE A 145 -21.79 9.03 16.19
N LEU A 146 -21.53 10.34 16.33
CA LEU A 146 -20.71 11.11 15.40
C LEU A 146 -19.21 10.81 15.58
N TYR A 147 -18.52 10.50 14.49
CA TYR A 147 -17.05 10.44 14.41
C TYR A 147 -16.38 11.80 14.72
N ASN A 148 -17.04 12.90 14.35
CA ASN A 148 -16.61 14.26 14.65
C ASN A 148 -17.81 15.19 14.87
N THR A 149 -17.66 16.15 15.79
CA THR A 149 -18.71 17.11 16.18
C THR A 149 -18.61 18.46 15.46
N GLY A 150 -17.61 18.61 14.59
CA GLY A 150 -17.28 19.77 13.76
C GLY A 150 -16.02 19.48 12.92
N PRO A 151 -15.48 20.46 12.19
CA PRO A 151 -14.27 20.28 11.38
C PRO A 151 -13.05 19.83 12.21
N ILE A 152 -12.25 18.95 11.64
CA ILE A 152 -10.96 18.50 12.18
C ILE A 152 -9.86 19.30 11.47
N ASP A 153 -9.40 20.38 12.09
CA ASP A 153 -8.41 21.30 11.49
C ASP A 153 -6.95 20.99 11.90
N ALA A 154 -6.75 20.10 12.87
CA ALA A 154 -5.46 19.58 13.35
C ALA A 154 -5.68 18.24 14.07
N LEU A 155 -4.63 17.41 14.22
CA LEU A 155 -4.73 16.11 14.91
C LEU A 155 -5.12 16.25 16.40
N THR A 156 -4.86 17.41 16.99
CA THR A 156 -5.26 17.74 18.36
C THR A 156 -6.72 18.19 18.52
N SER A 157 -7.45 18.43 17.41
CA SER A 157 -8.80 19.06 17.42
C SER A 157 -9.77 18.45 18.43
N ALA A 158 -10.47 19.29 19.18
CA ALA A 158 -11.52 18.87 20.12
C ALA A 158 -12.79 18.36 19.40
N ASN A 159 -12.95 18.67 18.11
CA ASN A 159 -14.08 18.21 17.33
C ASN A 159 -13.94 16.74 16.88
N TRP A 160 -12.72 16.21 16.83
CA TRP A 160 -12.47 14.81 16.47
C TRP A 160 -12.85 13.91 17.64
N ASN A 161 -13.97 13.18 17.50
CA ASN A 161 -14.60 12.46 18.60
C ASN A 161 -13.97 11.07 18.83
N ARG A 162 -13.61 10.37 17.75
CA ARG A 162 -13.00 9.03 17.78
C ARG A 162 -11.56 9.12 17.29
N LYS A 163 -10.65 9.50 18.19
CA LYS A 163 -9.22 9.68 17.89
C LYS A 163 -8.50 8.36 17.96
N GLN A 164 -7.70 8.05 16.95
CA GLN A 164 -6.82 6.89 16.98
C GLN A 164 -5.37 7.32 17.21
N PHE A 165 -4.68 6.57 18.06
CA PHE A 165 -3.26 6.73 18.36
C PHE A 165 -2.51 5.45 18.00
N ILE A 166 -1.30 5.61 17.49
CA ILE A 166 -0.37 4.54 17.12
C ILE A 166 0.83 4.54 18.08
N THR A 167 1.39 3.35 18.29
CA THR A 167 2.72 3.15 18.84
C THR A 167 3.47 2.18 17.93
N VAL A 168 4.62 2.61 17.39
CA VAL A 168 5.49 1.80 16.53
C VAL A 168 6.79 1.53 17.27
N THR A 169 7.14 0.26 17.39
CA THR A 169 8.39 -0.21 18.02
C THR A 169 9.28 -0.91 17.01
N GLU A 170 10.59 -0.79 17.20
CA GLU A 170 11.62 -1.59 16.53
C GLU A 170 12.15 -2.60 17.54
N THR A 171 12.22 -3.88 17.19
CA THR A 171 12.85 -4.94 18.00
C THR A 171 13.99 -5.56 17.22
N THR A 172 15.15 -5.68 17.87
CA THR A 172 16.36 -6.31 17.34
C THR A 172 16.97 -7.24 18.39
N ALA A 173 18.08 -7.92 18.07
CA ALA A 173 18.89 -8.65 19.05
C ALA A 173 19.34 -7.81 20.27
N ASN A 174 19.38 -6.47 20.15
CA ASN A 174 19.75 -5.56 21.24
C ASN A 174 18.55 -5.18 22.15
N GLY A 175 17.32 -5.60 21.81
CA GLY A 175 16.09 -5.29 22.52
C GLY A 175 15.11 -4.45 21.69
N THR A 176 14.09 -3.91 22.37
CA THR A 176 12.99 -3.14 21.77
C THR A 176 13.13 -1.64 22.05
N THR A 177 12.97 -0.83 21.01
CA THR A 177 12.99 0.64 21.05
C THR A 177 11.64 1.17 20.55
N VAL A 178 11.11 2.24 21.16
CA VAL A 178 9.91 2.92 20.66
C VAL A 178 10.33 3.95 19.61
N LEU A 179 9.94 3.76 18.35
CA LEU A 179 10.17 4.73 17.27
C LEU A 179 9.16 5.87 17.35
N VAL A 180 7.88 5.54 17.50
CA VAL A 180 6.77 6.48 17.63
C VAL A 180 5.93 6.03 18.81
N GLY A 181 5.79 6.87 19.85
CA GLY A 181 5.07 6.53 21.07
C GLY A 181 3.77 7.31 21.23
N ASN A 182 2.63 6.62 21.20
CA ASN A 182 1.29 7.17 21.47
C ASN A 182 0.99 8.50 20.72
N LYS A 183 1.24 8.51 19.41
CA LYS A 183 0.96 9.66 18.53
C LYS A 183 -0.35 9.47 17.77
N PRO A 184 -1.12 10.52 17.47
CA PRO A 184 -2.30 10.38 16.64
C PRO A 184 -1.94 9.96 15.21
N THR A 185 -2.78 9.13 14.58
CA THR A 185 -2.75 8.95 13.11
C THR A 185 -3.51 10.10 12.42
N ALA A 186 -3.52 10.15 11.09
CA ALA A 186 -4.44 11.02 10.36
C ALA A 186 -5.90 10.56 10.62
N PRO A 187 -6.87 11.48 10.74
CA PRO A 187 -8.29 11.11 10.77
C PRO A 187 -8.72 10.51 9.42
N VAL A 188 -9.92 9.93 9.35
CA VAL A 188 -10.47 9.40 8.09
C VAL A 188 -10.84 10.54 7.15
N ASN A 189 -10.55 10.40 5.85
CA ASN A 189 -10.89 11.41 4.85
C ASN A 189 -12.38 11.36 4.43
N ILE A 190 -13.27 11.72 5.36
CA ILE A 190 -14.73 11.68 5.18
C ILE A 190 -15.22 12.72 4.17
N GLY A 191 -14.45 13.81 3.98
CA GLY A 191 -14.72 14.89 3.03
C GLY A 191 -14.78 16.27 3.67
N GLU A 192 -14.98 17.30 2.85
CA GLU A 192 -14.74 18.73 3.13
C GLU A 192 -15.36 19.29 4.42
N LYS A 193 -16.44 18.69 4.95
CA LYS A 193 -17.11 19.15 6.18
C LYS A 193 -16.44 18.63 7.46
N SER A 194 -15.77 17.48 7.38
CA SER A 194 -15.09 16.83 8.51
C SER A 194 -13.58 17.04 8.43
N THR A 195 -13.00 16.94 7.24
CA THR A 195 -11.55 17.05 6.99
C THR A 195 -11.26 18.06 5.87
N PRO A 196 -11.57 19.36 6.07
CA PRO A 196 -11.46 20.40 5.03
C PRO A 196 -10.04 20.59 4.46
N ASN A 197 -9.01 20.19 5.20
CA ASN A 197 -7.61 20.29 4.81
C ASN A 197 -6.86 18.98 5.09
N TYR A 198 -7.37 17.89 4.49
CA TYR A 198 -6.83 16.54 4.71
C TYR A 198 -5.31 16.42 4.50
N ALA A 199 -4.77 17.06 3.46
CA ALA A 199 -3.33 17.02 3.16
C ALA A 199 -2.45 17.55 4.31
N SER A 200 -2.92 18.54 5.08
CA SER A 200 -2.18 19.03 6.25
C SER A 200 -2.28 18.08 7.45
N LEU A 201 -3.43 17.42 7.63
CA LEU A 201 -3.63 16.41 8.67
C LEU A 201 -2.78 15.15 8.41
N PHE A 202 -2.69 14.73 7.15
CA PHE A 202 -1.81 13.66 6.71
C PHE A 202 -0.34 14.00 6.99
N ALA A 203 0.10 15.21 6.63
CA ALA A 203 1.47 15.66 6.89
C ALA A 203 1.80 15.81 8.39
N GLU A 204 0.83 16.20 9.23
CA GLU A 204 0.97 16.24 10.70
C GLU A 204 1.13 14.82 11.32
N ALA A 205 0.71 13.78 10.59
CA ALA A 205 0.79 12.37 11.01
C ALA A 205 2.05 11.62 10.54
N ILE A 206 2.99 12.31 9.88
CA ILE A 206 4.32 11.79 9.56
C ILE A 206 5.27 12.17 10.69
N TYR A 207 5.91 11.17 11.30
CA TYR A 207 6.76 11.37 12.48
C TYR A 207 8.21 10.95 12.22
N ASP A 208 9.16 11.80 12.62
CA ASP A 208 10.54 11.36 12.83
C ASP A 208 10.61 10.38 14.02
N GLY A 209 11.59 9.48 14.00
CA GLY A 209 11.89 8.58 15.11
C GLY A 209 12.21 9.34 16.42
N ALA A 210 11.78 8.77 17.56
CA ALA A 210 11.87 9.40 18.87
C ALA A 210 13.30 9.71 19.36
N ASP A 211 13.41 10.64 20.31
CA ASP A 211 14.67 11.02 20.95
C ASP A 211 15.46 9.79 21.47
N GLY A 212 16.72 9.67 21.05
CA GLY A 212 17.59 8.54 21.39
C GLY A 212 17.61 7.42 20.35
N VAL A 213 16.71 7.43 19.37
CA VAL A 213 16.86 6.66 18.13
C VAL A 213 17.88 7.39 17.23
N PRO A 214 18.82 6.69 16.57
CA PRO A 214 19.63 7.29 15.50
C PRO A 214 18.75 7.94 14.44
N GLY A 215 18.97 9.23 14.18
CA GLY A 215 18.13 10.04 13.27
C GLY A 215 18.13 9.53 11.83
N GLY A 216 17.14 9.99 11.05
CA GLY A 216 16.93 9.57 9.66
C GLY A 216 15.83 8.53 9.46
N ILE A 217 15.22 8.02 10.54
CA ILE A 217 13.97 7.25 10.47
C ILE A 217 12.76 8.19 10.40
N LYS A 218 11.87 7.95 9.43
CA LYS A 218 10.50 8.49 9.42
C LYS A 218 9.48 7.34 9.49
N VAL A 219 8.34 7.60 10.12
CA VAL A 219 7.24 6.66 10.27
C VAL A 219 5.91 7.36 9.96
N PHE A 220 5.08 6.71 9.14
CA PHE A 220 3.68 7.05 8.96
C PHE A 220 2.85 5.79 9.18
N ALA A 221 1.65 5.90 9.77
CA ALA A 221 0.71 4.79 9.75
C ALA A 221 -0.75 5.26 9.77
N GLY A 222 -1.52 4.90 8.74
CA GLY A 222 -2.91 5.33 8.55
C GLY A 222 -3.41 5.01 7.14
N GLN A 223 -4.57 5.56 6.77
CA GLN A 223 -5.17 5.34 5.46
C GLN A 223 -4.31 5.89 4.31
N THR A 224 -4.22 5.09 3.24
CA THR A 224 -3.68 5.45 1.92
C THR A 224 -4.59 4.89 0.84
N ASP A 225 -4.69 5.55 -0.31
CA ASP A 225 -5.22 4.94 -1.55
C ASP A 225 -4.53 3.58 -1.77
N ASP A 226 -5.26 2.56 -2.22
CA ASP A 226 -4.65 1.27 -2.54
C ASP A 226 -3.60 1.47 -3.65
N PRO A 227 -2.30 1.21 -3.39
CA PRO A 227 -1.25 1.48 -4.37
C PRO A 227 -1.23 0.46 -5.52
N PHE A 228 -2.05 -0.60 -5.48
CA PHE A 228 -2.10 -1.61 -6.53
C PHE A 228 -3.05 -1.25 -7.66
N TRP A 229 -2.79 -1.88 -8.82
CA TRP A 229 -3.71 -1.93 -9.93
C TRP A 229 -4.04 -3.41 -10.22
N VAL A 230 -5.32 -3.80 -10.10
CA VAL A 230 -5.72 -5.19 -10.37
C VAL A 230 -7.12 -5.34 -10.94
N ASP A 231 -7.23 -6.24 -11.91
CA ASP A 231 -8.51 -6.74 -12.37
C ASP A 231 -8.90 -8.01 -11.59
N LEU A 232 -9.61 -7.85 -10.47
CA LEU A 232 -10.03 -8.96 -9.61
C LEU A 232 -11.09 -9.88 -10.25
N GLN A 233 -11.56 -9.53 -11.45
CA GLN A 233 -12.48 -10.36 -12.22
C GLN A 233 -11.84 -11.66 -12.72
N VAL A 234 -10.51 -11.80 -12.59
CA VAL A 234 -9.82 -13.10 -12.69
C VAL A 234 -10.40 -14.17 -11.75
N PHE A 235 -11.01 -13.79 -10.63
CA PHE A 235 -11.66 -14.76 -9.74
C PHE A 235 -13.04 -15.24 -10.23
N ASP A 236 -13.58 -14.67 -11.31
CA ASP A 236 -14.64 -15.29 -12.11
C ASP A 236 -14.01 -16.23 -13.14
N LEU A 237 -13.76 -17.47 -12.71
CA LEU A 237 -13.27 -18.59 -13.54
C LEU A 237 -11.96 -18.34 -14.32
N LEU A 238 -11.04 -17.51 -13.81
CA LEU A 238 -9.80 -17.11 -14.49
C LEU A 238 -10.04 -16.18 -15.70
N THR A 239 -11.13 -15.41 -15.70
CA THR A 239 -11.44 -14.46 -16.77
C THR A 239 -10.47 -13.28 -16.77
N LEU A 240 -9.57 -13.23 -17.77
CA LEU A 240 -8.61 -12.13 -17.92
C LEU A 240 -9.17 -11.11 -18.90
N ARG A 241 -9.73 -10.01 -18.37
CA ARG A 241 -10.26 -8.93 -19.21
C ARG A 241 -9.17 -8.34 -20.12
N GLY A 242 -9.58 -7.95 -21.32
CA GLY A 242 -8.68 -7.52 -22.40
C GLY A 242 -8.15 -8.67 -23.28
N GLN A 243 -8.34 -9.93 -22.91
CA GLN A 243 -8.12 -11.09 -23.80
C GLN A 243 -9.37 -11.40 -24.62
N ASN A 244 -9.25 -11.88 -25.85
CA ASN A 244 -10.44 -12.31 -26.60
C ASN A 244 -11.14 -13.51 -25.90
N PRO A 245 -12.46 -13.67 -26.08
CA PRO A 245 -13.15 -14.92 -25.72
C PRO A 245 -12.44 -16.15 -26.31
N PRO A 246 -12.34 -17.27 -25.56
CA PRO A 246 -13.08 -17.54 -24.32
C PRO A 246 -12.39 -17.05 -23.02
N ILE A 247 -11.16 -16.53 -23.07
CA ILE A 247 -10.40 -16.12 -21.87
C ILE A 247 -10.96 -14.85 -21.25
N GLY A 248 -11.33 -13.87 -22.07
CA GLY A 248 -12.06 -12.68 -21.64
C GLY A 248 -13.54 -12.75 -22.04
N TYR A 249 -14.33 -11.79 -21.57
CA TYR A 249 -15.76 -11.75 -21.88
C TYR A 249 -16.07 -11.37 -23.34
N GLU A 250 -17.26 -11.73 -23.80
CA GLU A 250 -17.81 -11.25 -25.07
C GLU A 250 -18.14 -9.74 -25.02
N ASP A 251 -18.74 -9.29 -23.91
CA ASP A 251 -19.09 -7.90 -23.61
C ASP A 251 -18.36 -7.38 -22.36
N TYR A 252 -18.19 -6.07 -22.21
CA TYR A 252 -17.54 -5.42 -21.04
C TYR A 252 -16.11 -5.88 -20.73
N ASN A 253 -15.43 -6.42 -21.74
CA ASN A 253 -14.11 -7.03 -21.68
C ASN A 253 -12.94 -6.02 -21.64
N VAL A 254 -13.14 -4.89 -20.96
CA VAL A 254 -12.11 -3.86 -20.76
C VAL A 254 -11.48 -4.06 -19.38
N PRO A 255 -10.14 -4.16 -19.27
CA PRO A 255 -9.48 -4.24 -17.98
C PRO A 255 -9.80 -3.00 -17.13
N VAL A 256 -10.09 -3.20 -15.85
CA VAL A 256 -10.27 -2.09 -14.90
C VAL A 256 -9.47 -2.31 -13.65
N ASP A 257 -9.16 -1.21 -12.99
CA ASP A 257 -8.73 -1.22 -11.62
C ASP A 257 -9.90 -1.52 -10.69
N SER A 258 -9.87 -2.69 -10.05
CA SER A 258 -10.92 -3.17 -9.15
C SER A 258 -10.76 -2.69 -7.71
N VAL A 259 -9.57 -2.15 -7.37
CA VAL A 259 -9.28 -1.54 -6.06
C VAL A 259 -9.26 -0.01 -6.12
N SER A 260 -9.27 0.59 -7.32
CA SER A 260 -9.39 2.05 -7.47
C SER A 260 -10.52 2.66 -6.63
N ALA A 261 -10.20 3.79 -5.99
CA ALA A 261 -11.05 4.53 -5.06
C ALA A 261 -11.39 3.82 -3.73
N PHE A 262 -10.74 2.69 -3.42
CA PHE A 262 -10.66 2.16 -2.07
C PHE A 262 -9.33 2.53 -1.41
N ASN A 263 -9.35 2.71 -0.09
CA ASN A 263 -8.13 2.85 0.70
C ASN A 263 -7.75 1.51 1.35
N VAL A 264 -6.55 1.48 1.90
CA VAL A 264 -6.00 0.49 2.84
C VAL A 264 -5.32 1.22 4.00
N HIS A 265 -5.16 0.58 5.15
CA HIS A 265 -4.29 1.08 6.23
C HIS A 265 -2.84 0.62 6.01
N SER A 266 -1.94 1.58 5.76
CA SER A 266 -0.52 1.32 5.51
C SER A 266 0.36 1.75 6.69
N LEU A 267 1.29 0.90 7.12
CA LEU A 267 2.46 1.25 7.94
C LEU A 267 3.64 1.48 7.00
N VAL A 268 4.19 2.69 7.01
CA VAL A 268 5.34 3.11 6.20
C VAL A 268 6.50 3.47 7.12
N ILE A 269 7.67 2.89 6.87
CA ILE A 269 8.90 3.16 7.63
C ILE A 269 10.01 3.47 6.62
N GLU A 270 10.46 4.72 6.59
CA GLU A 270 11.68 5.11 5.90
C GLU A 270 12.85 4.98 6.89
N VAL A 271 13.88 4.23 6.52
CA VAL A 271 15.00 3.87 7.40
C VAL A 271 16.34 3.88 6.64
N PRO A 272 17.45 4.36 7.23
CA PRO A 272 18.78 4.28 6.62
C PRO A 272 19.22 2.85 6.29
N ILE A 273 19.84 2.66 5.12
CA ILE A 273 20.29 1.34 4.63
C ILE A 273 21.29 0.69 5.60
N ASP A 274 22.18 1.50 6.20
CA ASP A 274 23.22 1.04 7.14
C ASP A 274 22.66 0.48 8.46
N ARG A 275 21.37 0.73 8.76
CA ARG A 275 20.65 0.11 9.87
C ARG A 275 19.99 -1.22 9.52
N LEU A 276 19.73 -1.49 8.25
CA LEU A 276 19.10 -2.73 7.79
C LEU A 276 20.12 -3.79 7.39
N THR A 277 21.21 -3.42 6.72
CA THR A 277 22.19 -4.37 6.17
C THR A 277 23.15 -4.92 7.23
N ALA A 278 23.43 -6.22 7.18
CA ALA A 278 24.43 -6.87 8.04
C ALA A 278 25.59 -7.45 7.22
N ASN A 279 26.81 -7.45 7.77
CA ASN A 279 28.00 -8.13 7.22
C ASN A 279 28.39 -7.77 5.75
N ASN A 280 27.93 -6.63 5.23
CA ASN A 280 27.99 -6.23 3.81
C ASN A 280 27.12 -7.09 2.86
N ASP A 281 26.16 -7.87 3.36
CA ASP A 281 25.13 -8.46 2.51
C ASP A 281 24.09 -7.39 2.14
N PRO A 282 23.86 -7.11 0.84
CA PRO A 282 22.85 -6.16 0.40
C PRO A 282 21.45 -6.79 0.26
N VAL A 283 21.30 -8.10 0.48
CA VAL A 283 20.02 -8.79 0.36
C VAL A 283 19.22 -8.66 1.65
N LEU A 284 17.95 -8.29 1.53
CA LEU A 284 16.99 -8.25 2.63
C LEU A 284 15.80 -9.14 2.28
N GLY A 285 15.45 -10.07 3.17
CA GLY A 285 14.16 -10.75 3.13
C GLY A 285 13.14 -9.91 3.92
N VAL A 286 12.02 -9.52 3.29
CA VAL A 286 11.02 -8.66 3.95
C VAL A 286 9.62 -9.26 3.76
N TRP A 287 8.84 -9.23 4.84
CA TRP A 287 7.43 -9.60 4.82
C TRP A 287 6.65 -8.79 5.87
N ALA A 288 5.37 -8.59 5.63
CA ALA A 288 4.41 -8.10 6.61
C ALA A 288 3.61 -9.27 7.23
N ALA A 289 3.10 -9.07 8.44
CA ALA A 289 2.14 -10.00 9.04
C ALA A 289 1.21 -9.29 10.04
N ALA A 290 0.04 -9.89 10.26
CA ALA A 290 -0.89 -9.52 11.33
C ALA A 290 -0.97 -10.63 12.38
N ALA A 291 -1.05 -10.25 13.66
CA ALA A 291 -1.19 -11.19 14.77
C ALA A 291 -2.28 -10.76 15.76
N ARG A 292 -3.07 -11.73 16.24
CA ARG A 292 -4.12 -11.55 17.25
C ARG A 292 -3.83 -12.37 18.50
N LYS A 293 -4.50 -12.06 19.61
CA LYS A 293 -4.47 -12.92 20.80
C LYS A 293 -5.07 -14.29 20.53
N SER A 294 -4.45 -15.34 21.08
CA SER A 294 -4.87 -16.74 20.93
C SER A 294 -6.27 -17.08 21.44
N SER A 295 -6.91 -16.19 22.21
CA SER A 295 -8.27 -16.37 22.73
C SER A 295 -9.01 -15.03 22.76
N ARG A 296 -10.25 -15.02 22.25
CA ARG A 296 -11.23 -13.94 22.36
C ARG A 296 -12.52 -14.49 22.97
N VAL A 297 -13.03 -13.81 23.99
CA VAL A 297 -14.31 -14.11 24.65
C VAL A 297 -15.24 -12.93 24.44
N LEU A 298 -16.47 -13.19 23.98
CA LEU A 298 -17.51 -12.18 23.84
C LEU A 298 -18.35 -12.16 25.12
N ASN A 299 -18.22 -11.10 25.92
CA ASN A 299 -18.87 -10.98 27.23
C ASN A 299 -20.29 -10.39 27.13
N GLY A 300 -20.55 -9.64 26.05
CA GLY A 300 -21.81 -8.91 25.85
C GLY A 300 -22.11 -7.93 26.99
N LEU A 301 -23.40 -7.69 27.26
CA LEU A 301 -23.84 -6.75 28.30
C LEU A 301 -23.31 -7.11 29.70
N GLY A 302 -23.05 -8.40 29.98
CA GLY A 302 -22.50 -8.84 31.25
C GLY A 302 -21.14 -8.19 31.55
N GLY A 303 -20.25 -8.18 30.56
CA GLY A 303 -18.93 -7.55 30.68
C GLY A 303 -18.96 -6.03 30.82
N VAL A 304 -19.97 -5.36 30.24
CA VAL A 304 -20.20 -3.92 30.46
C VAL A 304 -20.60 -3.63 31.91
N ILE A 305 -21.40 -4.51 32.52
CA ILE A 305 -21.87 -4.37 33.91
C ILE A 305 -20.76 -4.72 34.92
N SER A 306 -19.91 -5.70 34.63
CA SER A 306 -18.77 -6.08 35.50
C SER A 306 -17.55 -5.17 35.33
N GLY A 307 -17.42 -4.47 34.20
CA GLY A 307 -16.26 -3.64 33.86
C GLY A 307 -15.21 -4.34 32.99
N ASP A 308 -15.44 -5.59 32.58
CA ASP A 308 -14.55 -6.38 31.73
C ASP A 308 -14.64 -6.02 30.22
N GLY A 309 -15.58 -5.15 29.84
CA GLY A 309 -15.82 -4.74 28.45
C GLY A 309 -16.69 -5.72 27.65
N LEU A 310 -17.06 -5.35 26.42
CA LEU A 310 -17.92 -6.18 25.55
C LEU A 310 -17.24 -7.48 25.10
N GLU A 311 -15.91 -7.47 25.03
CA GLU A 311 -15.07 -8.64 24.77
C GLU A 311 -13.78 -8.58 25.61
N THR A 312 -13.14 -9.73 25.78
CA THR A 312 -11.83 -9.84 26.44
C THR A 312 -10.92 -10.74 25.60
N GLN A 313 -9.66 -10.33 25.43
CA GLN A 313 -8.68 -11.08 24.68
C GLN A 313 -7.49 -11.51 25.57
N SER A 314 -6.95 -12.72 25.35
CA SER A 314 -5.94 -13.28 26.24
C SER A 314 -4.97 -14.28 25.58
N GLY A 315 -3.87 -14.55 26.27
CA GLY A 315 -2.79 -15.43 25.83
C GLY A 315 -1.72 -14.72 24.98
N ASN A 316 -1.02 -15.52 24.17
CA ASN A 316 0.04 -15.04 23.29
C ASN A 316 -0.54 -14.44 22.01
N TYR A 317 0.23 -13.58 21.35
CA TYR A 317 -0.06 -13.23 19.96
C TYR A 317 0.28 -14.40 19.03
N VAL A 318 -0.60 -14.67 18.09
CA VAL A 318 -0.48 -15.71 17.06
C VAL A 318 -0.73 -15.04 15.71
N GLN A 319 0.11 -15.34 14.73
CA GLN A 319 0.01 -14.81 13.38
C GLN A 319 -1.25 -15.37 12.69
N VAL A 320 -2.00 -14.51 11.99
CA VAL A 320 -3.26 -14.86 11.31
C VAL A 320 -3.31 -14.47 9.83
N SER A 321 -2.39 -13.61 9.38
CA SER A 321 -2.09 -13.34 7.97
C SER A 321 -0.62 -12.98 7.82
N ARG A 322 -0.05 -13.24 6.64
CA ARG A 322 1.31 -12.84 6.25
C ARG A 322 1.35 -12.56 4.76
N LEU A 323 2.24 -11.65 4.35
CA LEU A 323 2.56 -11.45 2.95
C LEU A 323 4.01 -11.00 2.77
N GLY A 324 4.64 -11.40 1.67
CA GLY A 324 5.96 -10.92 1.27
C GLY A 324 6.21 -11.12 -0.22
N MET A 325 5.67 -12.21 -0.77
CA MET A 325 5.48 -12.40 -2.21
C MET A 325 3.96 -12.40 -2.52
N PRO A 326 3.46 -11.52 -3.39
CA PRO A 326 2.02 -11.39 -3.67
C PRO A 326 1.48 -12.56 -4.50
N LEU A 327 0.18 -12.82 -4.43
CA LEU A 327 -0.54 -13.87 -5.16
C LEU A 327 -0.11 -15.32 -4.84
N VAL A 328 0.90 -15.51 -3.99
CA VAL A 328 1.36 -16.85 -3.58
C VAL A 328 0.26 -17.58 -2.81
N ASN A 329 -0.33 -16.97 -1.79
CA ASN A 329 -1.38 -17.66 -1.04
C ASN A 329 -2.70 -17.74 -1.81
N GLU A 330 -2.89 -16.88 -2.81
CA GLU A 330 -4.12 -16.65 -3.55
C GLU A 330 -4.28 -17.64 -4.71
N VAL A 331 -3.24 -17.84 -5.53
CA VAL A 331 -3.29 -18.71 -6.73
C VAL A 331 -2.25 -19.83 -6.77
N VAL A 332 -1.27 -19.86 -5.86
CA VAL A 332 -0.28 -20.96 -5.77
C VAL A 332 -0.65 -21.94 -4.66
N ILE A 333 -0.84 -21.48 -3.42
CA ILE A 333 -1.14 -22.37 -2.29
C ILE A 333 -2.55 -23.00 -2.44
N PRO A 334 -2.72 -24.33 -2.31
CA PRO A 334 -4.03 -24.98 -2.41
C PRO A 334 -5.00 -24.51 -1.33
N LEU A 335 -6.29 -24.43 -1.64
CA LEU A 335 -7.35 -23.93 -0.73
C LEU A 335 -7.30 -24.55 0.68
N ALA A 336 -7.01 -25.85 0.80
CA ALA A 336 -6.92 -26.56 2.08
C ALA A 336 -5.75 -26.14 2.97
N LEU A 337 -4.76 -25.43 2.42
CA LEU A 337 -3.54 -24.99 3.11
C LEU A 337 -3.43 -23.47 3.27
N LYS A 338 -4.29 -22.66 2.63
CA LYS A 338 -4.19 -21.18 2.65
C LYS A 338 -4.26 -20.58 4.06
N ASP A 339 -5.19 -21.08 4.88
CA ASP A 339 -5.32 -20.68 6.29
C ASP A 339 -4.08 -21.09 7.11
N ALA A 340 -3.50 -22.26 6.83
CA ALA A 340 -2.29 -22.71 7.51
C ALA A 340 -1.09 -21.84 7.12
N PHE A 341 -0.90 -21.58 5.82
CA PHE A 341 0.17 -20.74 5.28
C PHE A 341 0.25 -19.36 5.95
N ASN A 342 -0.90 -18.73 6.20
CA ASN A 342 -1.01 -17.47 6.91
C ASN A 342 -0.48 -17.48 8.36
N THR A 343 -0.48 -18.64 9.02
CA THR A 343 0.01 -18.80 10.40
C THR A 343 1.52 -19.09 10.50
N LEU A 344 2.19 -19.36 9.37
CA LEU A 344 3.59 -19.79 9.33
C LEU A 344 4.56 -18.60 9.28
N LYS A 345 5.72 -18.75 9.91
CA LYS A 345 6.88 -17.89 9.64
C LYS A 345 7.68 -18.42 8.46
N PRO A 346 8.36 -17.57 7.66
CA PRO A 346 9.21 -18.01 6.55
C PRO A 346 10.22 -19.11 6.92
N ALA A 347 10.86 -19.04 8.09
CA ALA A 347 11.72 -20.09 8.63
C ALA A 347 11.10 -21.50 8.74
N GLN A 348 9.77 -21.63 8.68
CA GLN A 348 9.04 -22.91 8.71
C GLN A 348 8.77 -23.46 7.30
N ASP A 349 8.82 -22.62 6.26
CA ASP A 349 8.40 -22.98 4.91
C ASP A 349 9.22 -24.13 4.34
N LEU A 350 10.55 -24.13 4.52
CA LEU A 350 11.42 -25.23 4.08
C LEU A 350 11.08 -26.56 4.79
N THR A 351 10.70 -26.52 6.07
CA THR A 351 10.36 -27.74 6.82
C THR A 351 9.07 -28.37 6.29
N ILE A 352 8.11 -27.55 5.87
CA ILE A 352 6.82 -28.01 5.35
C ILE A 352 6.92 -28.40 3.88
N TYR A 353 7.74 -27.68 3.10
CA TYR A 353 8.09 -28.04 1.72
C TYR A 353 8.86 -29.37 1.63
N THR A 354 9.62 -29.74 2.68
CA THR A 354 10.34 -31.02 2.75
C THR A 354 9.62 -32.11 3.55
N ASP A 355 8.42 -31.84 4.08
CA ASP A 355 7.61 -32.84 4.77
C ASP A 355 7.10 -33.91 3.80
N PRO A 356 7.17 -35.21 4.11
CA PRO A 356 6.76 -36.28 3.19
C PRO A 356 5.25 -36.34 2.90
N THR A 357 4.42 -35.61 3.67
CA THR A 357 2.97 -35.53 3.50
C THR A 357 2.57 -34.27 2.73
N PHE A 358 3.12 -33.11 3.11
CA PHE A 358 2.73 -31.81 2.56
C PHE A 358 3.66 -31.31 1.44
N GLY A 359 4.94 -31.66 1.50
CA GLY A 359 5.96 -31.27 0.52
C GLY A 359 5.60 -31.60 -0.92
N PRO A 360 5.13 -32.83 -1.25
CA PRO A 360 4.69 -33.15 -2.61
C PRO A 360 3.56 -32.24 -3.12
N VAL A 361 2.61 -31.88 -2.26
CA VAL A 361 1.48 -31.00 -2.61
C VAL A 361 1.96 -29.56 -2.89
N LEU A 362 2.86 -29.04 -2.05
CA LEU A 362 3.45 -27.71 -2.23
C LEU A 362 4.40 -27.67 -3.43
N GLN A 363 5.16 -28.73 -3.69
CA GLN A 363 6.02 -28.84 -4.86
C GLN A 363 5.19 -28.85 -6.15
N THR A 364 4.15 -29.68 -6.25
CA THR A 364 3.21 -29.63 -7.40
C THR A 364 2.62 -28.23 -7.55
N SER A 365 2.23 -27.56 -6.47
CA SER A 365 1.63 -26.22 -6.53
C SER A 365 2.55 -25.15 -7.15
N VAL A 366 3.88 -25.29 -7.01
CA VAL A 366 4.87 -24.34 -7.53
C VAL A 366 5.42 -24.78 -8.89
N GLU A 367 5.75 -26.06 -9.05
CA GLU A 367 6.36 -26.58 -10.28
C GLU A 367 5.31 -26.83 -11.38
N ASP A 368 4.10 -27.22 -10.99
CA ASP A 368 2.94 -27.52 -11.85
C ASP A 368 1.68 -26.71 -11.43
N PRO A 369 1.74 -25.38 -11.53
CA PRO A 369 0.77 -24.49 -10.89
C PRO A 369 -0.64 -24.64 -11.47
N GLU A 370 -1.63 -24.82 -10.59
CA GLU A 370 -3.02 -25.09 -10.95
C GLU A 370 -3.61 -24.02 -11.88
N ILE A 371 -3.28 -22.74 -11.67
CA ILE A 371 -3.70 -21.64 -12.55
C ILE A 371 -3.28 -21.86 -14.02
N GLY A 372 -2.07 -22.37 -14.26
CA GLY A 372 -1.58 -22.66 -15.61
C GLY A 372 -2.35 -23.82 -16.26
N ARG A 373 -2.53 -24.91 -15.51
CA ARG A 373 -3.31 -26.09 -15.95
C ARG A 373 -4.76 -25.73 -16.25
N LEU A 374 -5.38 -24.89 -15.43
CA LEU A 374 -6.76 -24.43 -15.64
C LEU A 374 -6.89 -23.50 -16.85
N LEU A 375 -5.98 -22.54 -17.06
CA LEU A 375 -5.98 -21.70 -18.27
C LEU A 375 -5.81 -22.54 -19.55
N CYS A 376 -5.00 -23.59 -19.50
CA CYS A 376 -4.86 -24.56 -20.59
C CYS A 376 -6.17 -25.37 -20.79
N GLY A 377 -6.69 -26.01 -19.75
CA GLY A 377 -7.85 -26.91 -19.85
C GLY A 377 -9.18 -26.20 -20.13
N LEU A 378 -9.38 -24.98 -19.61
CA LEU A 378 -10.63 -24.20 -19.81
C LEU A 378 -10.62 -23.40 -21.11
N TYR A 379 -9.46 -22.85 -21.49
CA TYR A 379 -9.36 -21.83 -22.54
C TYR A 379 -8.34 -22.11 -23.64
N GLY A 380 -7.59 -23.22 -23.57
CA GLY A 380 -6.58 -23.59 -24.56
C GLY A 380 -5.33 -22.71 -24.53
N VAL A 381 -5.05 -22.03 -23.41
CA VAL A 381 -3.81 -21.24 -23.25
C VAL A 381 -2.61 -22.20 -23.20
N PRO A 382 -1.60 -22.07 -24.07
CA PRO A 382 -0.44 -22.95 -24.05
C PRO A 382 0.32 -22.89 -22.71
N LEU A 383 0.45 -24.02 -22.04
CA LEU A 383 1.17 -24.16 -20.78
C LEU A 383 2.68 -24.29 -21.04
N PRO A 384 3.55 -23.45 -20.44
CA PRO A 384 4.99 -23.61 -20.63
C PRO A 384 5.51 -24.94 -20.07
N ALA A 385 6.34 -25.63 -20.86
CA ALA A 385 6.86 -26.97 -20.57
C ALA A 385 5.81 -28.09 -20.50
N ASP A 386 4.60 -27.87 -20.99
CA ASP A 386 3.70 -28.93 -21.46
C ASP A 386 4.16 -29.37 -22.86
N SER A 387 4.59 -30.63 -23.01
CA SER A 387 5.22 -31.12 -24.25
C SER A 387 4.38 -32.09 -25.06
N ASP A 388 3.41 -32.75 -24.43
CA ASP A 388 2.45 -33.66 -25.06
C ASP A 388 1.03 -33.05 -25.18
N ASN A 389 0.80 -31.87 -24.60
CA ASN A 389 -0.44 -31.08 -24.59
C ASN A 389 -1.52 -31.70 -23.69
N ASP A 390 -1.14 -32.24 -22.54
CA ASP A 390 -2.07 -32.79 -21.53
C ASP A 390 -2.58 -31.75 -20.51
N CYS A 391 -2.10 -30.49 -20.61
CA CYS A 391 -2.30 -29.42 -19.64
C CYS A 391 -1.66 -29.68 -18.27
N SER A 392 -0.54 -30.39 -18.22
CA SER A 392 0.41 -30.49 -17.11
C SER A 392 1.80 -30.00 -17.52
N THR A 393 2.58 -29.53 -16.56
CA THR A 393 3.99 -29.21 -16.78
C THR A 393 4.88 -30.46 -16.64
N GLU A 394 5.87 -30.59 -17.51
CA GLU A 394 6.87 -31.66 -17.44
C GLU A 394 7.95 -31.31 -16.40
N VAL A 395 7.67 -31.64 -15.14
CA VAL A 395 8.53 -31.34 -13.99
C VAL A 395 8.99 -32.59 -13.25
N THR A 396 10.29 -32.65 -12.95
CA THR A 396 10.90 -33.74 -12.19
C THR A 396 10.86 -33.41 -10.69
N VAL A 397 9.75 -33.80 -10.05
CA VAL A 397 9.53 -33.72 -8.60
C VAL A 397 10.77 -34.22 -7.85
N GLY A 398 11.18 -33.47 -6.82
CA GLY A 398 12.42 -33.69 -6.07
C GLY A 398 13.69 -33.02 -6.63
N THR A 399 13.62 -32.28 -7.76
CA THR A 399 14.76 -31.49 -8.27
C THR A 399 14.41 -30.00 -8.33
N PRO A 400 14.52 -29.25 -7.21
CA PRO A 400 14.15 -27.84 -7.18
C PRO A 400 14.92 -27.06 -8.24
N ARG A 401 14.21 -26.40 -9.16
CA ARG A 401 14.83 -25.45 -10.09
C ARG A 401 15.36 -24.28 -9.25
N SER A 402 16.67 -24.12 -9.21
CA SER A 402 17.34 -23.12 -8.36
C SER A 402 17.14 -21.69 -8.87
N GLY A 403 15.94 -21.15 -8.70
CA GLY A 403 15.73 -19.71 -8.56
C GLY A 403 15.96 -19.33 -7.11
N ARG A 404 16.71 -18.25 -6.86
CA ARG A 404 16.59 -17.52 -5.60
C ARG A 404 15.28 -16.73 -5.71
N GLY A 405 14.25 -17.19 -5.00
CA GLY A 405 13.09 -16.37 -4.63
C GLY A 405 13.39 -15.69 -3.30
#